data_AF-A0A1J5JCI7-F1
#
_entry.id   AF-A0A1J5JCI7-F1
#
_cell.length_a   1.000
_cell.length_b   1.000
_cell.length_c   1.000
_cell.angle_alpha   90.00
_cell.angle_beta   90.00
_cell.angle_gamma   90.00
#
_symmetry.space_group_name_H-M   'P 1'
#
loop_
_entity.id
_entity.type
_entity.pdbx_description
1 polymer ?
#
loop_
_entity_poly.entity_id
_entity_poly.type
_entity_poly.pdbx_seq_one_letter_code
_entity_poly.pdbx_strand_id
1 'polypeptide(L)'
;MRRTTSATATPPVLIFWIVAGWVGFAVLPWYGVEDFLAFDWLTGGWPLATDYAPAAVLIAMREKLWLAPLLAALLAPLAVLGRRKSDPVYGRVLVGAGAFGFGWMVAQGLGIGLHGFAAPWLEALFGVLDDRQFGMGYGALLTASAFLFLLTQGLAARGAVRGDVFVSAAIGGVIAVVTIFVFFPIAKMLLVAFAVKGGGYSLAGFPARFLDGRIWGLGCLSGGRCGSAWNSLFLAAVVGLITTLLGLAFALVPTRSGFRWKRSLRALTVLPIITPPFVIGLALILLFGLSGVVTTWVAGAFGWQPTRWVYGLPGLLIAQVLAFTPIAFLVLIGVVEGVSPAMEEAAQTLRASRWQTFRTVSLPLMRPGLANAFLLGFIESMADFGNPLVLGGNFEVLSTDIFFAVVGAKHDPSRAAILAIVLLGFTLGAFYLQRFWLGHKSYTTITGKGDAGVHPALPVGLAVPVYVIVALWSGFTLVVYGMILYGSVVQLWGVNDTLTFKHYVTAFAMSWGEHGMRFTGSAWDSFFTTLLIAAIAAPLTAAVGLL
;
A
#
# COMPACT_ATOMS: atom_id res chain seq x y z
N MET A 1 52.20 1.12 -7.37
CA MET A 1 52.03 -0.35 -7.39
C MET A 1 51.24 -0.79 -6.17
N ARG A 2 49.92 -0.94 -6.28
CA ARG A 2 49.11 -1.67 -5.29
C ARG A 2 49.20 -3.15 -5.64
N ARG A 3 49.67 -3.97 -4.70
CA ARG A 3 49.78 -5.43 -4.83
C ARG A 3 48.42 -6.02 -5.22
N THR A 4 48.36 -6.54 -6.44
CA THR A 4 47.30 -7.40 -6.97
C THR A 4 47.46 -8.79 -6.36
N THR A 5 46.86 -9.03 -5.20
CA THR A 5 46.82 -10.36 -4.58
C THR A 5 45.42 -10.98 -4.71
N SER A 6 45.39 -12.13 -5.38
CA SER A 6 44.30 -13.10 -5.66
C SER A 6 43.41 -12.82 -6.89
N ALA A 7 43.86 -13.32 -8.06
CA ALA A 7 43.23 -13.14 -9.38
C ALA A 7 42.37 -14.33 -9.87
N THR A 8 41.93 -15.21 -8.96
CA THR A 8 41.15 -16.42 -9.28
C THR A 8 40.11 -16.80 -8.23
N ALA A 9 39.95 -16.01 -7.16
CA ALA A 9 38.95 -16.32 -6.14
C ALA A 9 37.55 -16.01 -6.66
N THR A 10 36.72 -17.05 -6.78
CA THR A 10 35.29 -16.91 -7.04
C THR A 10 34.68 -15.99 -5.97
N PRO A 11 33.89 -14.97 -6.33
CA PRO A 11 33.30 -14.08 -5.34
C PRO A 11 32.44 -14.88 -4.35
N PRO A 12 32.58 -14.67 -3.03
CA PRO A 12 31.88 -15.47 -2.02
C PRO A 12 30.35 -15.35 -2.14
N VAL A 13 29.86 -14.20 -2.62
CA VAL A 13 28.45 -13.96 -2.91
C VAL A 13 27.91 -14.88 -4.01
N LEU A 14 28.71 -15.21 -5.03
CA LEU A 14 28.28 -16.15 -6.07
C LEU A 14 28.15 -17.56 -5.50
N ILE A 15 29.14 -18.00 -4.71
CA ILE A 15 29.14 -19.32 -4.07
C ILE A 15 27.91 -19.46 -3.16
N PHE A 16 27.63 -18.44 -2.35
CA PHE A 16 26.46 -18.42 -1.48
C PHE A 16 25.16 -18.68 -2.26
N TRP A 17 24.92 -17.94 -3.36
CA TRP A 17 23.68 -18.10 -4.13
C TRP A 17 23.61 -19.43 -4.91
N ILE A 18 24.74 -19.97 -5.36
CA ILE A 18 24.79 -21.32 -5.95
C ILE A 18 24.39 -22.36 -4.89
N VAL A 19 25.00 -22.32 -3.70
CA VAL A 19 24.68 -23.24 -2.60
C VAL A 19 23.23 -23.07 -2.16
N ALA A 20 22.75 -21.83 -2.00
CA ALA A 20 21.37 -21.56 -1.64
C ALA A 20 20.38 -22.15 -2.65
N GLY A 21 20.65 -22.02 -3.96
CA GLY A 21 19.82 -22.63 -5.01
C GLY A 21 19.77 -24.16 -4.90
N TRP A 22 20.90 -24.81 -4.66
CA TRP A 22 20.96 -26.26 -4.48
C TRP A 22 20.29 -26.73 -3.18
N VAL A 23 20.47 -26.01 -2.07
CA VAL A 23 19.80 -26.30 -0.80
C VAL A 23 18.29 -26.16 -0.94
N GLY A 24 17.83 -25.10 -1.59
CA GLY A 24 16.40 -24.90 -1.88
C GLY A 24 15.83 -26.04 -2.73
N PHE A 25 16.54 -26.46 -3.76
CA PHE A 25 16.08 -27.47 -4.69
C PHE A 25 16.12 -28.91 -4.12
N ALA A 26 17.12 -29.23 -3.28
CA ALA A 26 17.40 -30.60 -2.86
C ALA A 26 17.02 -30.93 -1.41
N VAL A 27 16.90 -29.93 -0.52
CA VAL A 27 16.72 -30.15 0.92
C VAL A 27 15.36 -29.67 1.41
N LEU A 28 14.93 -28.49 0.95
CA LEU A 28 13.73 -27.84 1.49
C LEU A 28 12.46 -28.29 0.76
N PRO A 29 11.29 -28.25 1.44
CA PRO A 29 10.00 -28.55 0.82
C PRO A 29 9.74 -27.68 -0.41
N TRP A 30 9.49 -28.31 -1.56
CA TRP A 30 9.26 -27.57 -2.79
C TRP A 30 7.89 -26.90 -2.83
N TYR A 31 6.87 -27.57 -2.26
CA TYR A 31 5.50 -27.09 -2.16
C TYR A 31 5.17 -26.60 -0.74
N GLY A 32 4.13 -25.77 -0.65
CA GLY A 32 3.67 -25.14 0.59
C GLY A 32 3.04 -26.13 1.55
N VAL A 33 3.35 -25.98 2.83
CA VAL A 33 2.82 -26.77 3.95
C VAL A 33 1.74 -25.94 4.65
N GLU A 34 0.68 -26.57 5.16
CA GLU A 34 -0.50 -25.90 5.75
C GLU A 34 -0.13 -24.86 6.83
N ASP A 35 0.85 -25.17 7.68
CA ASP A 35 1.31 -24.27 8.72
C ASP A 35 2.79 -23.88 8.48
N PHE A 36 2.97 -22.76 7.79
CA PHE A 36 4.26 -22.32 7.25
C PHE A 36 5.36 -22.23 8.33
N LEU A 37 5.04 -21.83 9.56
CA LEU A 37 6.00 -21.60 10.65
C LEU A 37 6.10 -22.73 11.68
N ALA A 38 5.26 -23.76 11.59
CA ALA A 38 5.19 -24.81 12.61
C ALA A 38 6.28 -25.89 12.47
N PHE A 39 6.96 -25.96 11.33
CA PHE A 39 7.99 -26.97 11.01
C PHE A 39 7.55 -28.44 11.12
N ASP A 40 6.24 -28.71 11.17
CA ASP A 40 5.67 -30.05 11.31
C ASP A 40 6.05 -31.01 10.16
N TRP A 41 6.41 -30.46 9.00
CA TRP A 41 6.92 -31.23 7.87
C TRP A 41 8.22 -31.98 8.17
N LEU A 42 9.00 -31.58 9.18
CA LEU A 42 10.21 -32.30 9.60
C LEU A 42 9.89 -33.67 10.23
N THR A 43 8.76 -33.78 10.91
CA THR A 43 8.36 -35.01 11.63
C THR A 43 7.34 -35.85 10.85
N GLY A 44 6.72 -35.28 9.81
CA GLY A 44 5.64 -35.91 9.05
C GLY A 44 6.04 -36.98 8.00
N GLY A 45 7.33 -37.16 7.69
CA GLY A 45 7.76 -38.07 6.60
C GLY A 45 8.76 -37.47 5.59
N TRP A 46 9.41 -36.36 5.95
CA TRP A 46 10.51 -35.79 5.16
C TRP A 46 11.70 -36.76 5.07
N PRO A 47 12.38 -36.91 3.91
CA PRO A 47 12.19 -36.16 2.66
C PRO A 47 11.34 -36.87 1.59
N LEU A 48 10.75 -38.03 1.89
CA LEU A 48 10.12 -38.92 0.88
C LEU A 48 8.62 -38.73 0.69
N ALA A 49 7.96 -37.96 1.56
CA ALA A 49 6.54 -37.64 1.42
C ALA A 49 6.28 -36.72 0.22
N THR A 50 5.48 -37.18 -0.75
CA THR A 50 5.26 -36.55 -2.07
C THR A 50 4.61 -35.16 -2.01
N ASP A 51 3.91 -34.86 -0.91
CA ASP A 51 3.24 -33.57 -0.69
C ASP A 51 4.21 -32.42 -0.38
N TYR A 52 5.32 -32.71 0.30
CA TYR A 52 6.31 -31.70 0.74
C TYR A 52 7.77 -32.15 0.51
N ALA A 53 7.99 -33.12 -0.36
CA ALA A 53 9.32 -33.55 -0.78
C ALA A 53 10.08 -32.41 -1.50
N PRO A 54 11.42 -32.39 -1.40
CA PRO A 54 12.25 -31.51 -2.20
C PRO A 54 12.13 -31.82 -3.70
N ALA A 55 12.37 -30.82 -4.56
CA ALA A 55 12.26 -30.99 -6.02
C ALA A 55 13.19 -32.09 -6.56
N ALA A 56 14.41 -32.19 -6.03
CA ALA A 56 15.33 -33.26 -6.43
C ALA A 56 14.79 -34.66 -6.15
N VAL A 57 14.08 -34.83 -5.02
CA VAL A 57 13.49 -36.12 -4.63
C VAL A 57 12.28 -36.44 -5.49
N LEU A 58 11.41 -35.45 -5.74
CA LEU A 58 10.25 -35.60 -6.64
C LEU A 58 10.69 -36.08 -8.03
N ILE A 59 11.71 -35.45 -8.61
CA ILE A 59 12.26 -35.85 -9.91
C ILE A 59 12.84 -37.28 -9.85
N ALA A 60 13.54 -37.62 -8.77
CA ALA A 60 14.10 -38.96 -8.58
C ALA A 60 13.01 -40.06 -8.48
N MET A 61 11.86 -39.72 -7.89
CA MET A 61 10.68 -40.58 -7.81
C MET A 61 9.86 -40.62 -9.13
N ARG A 62 10.33 -39.91 -10.18
CA ARG A 62 9.62 -39.69 -11.46
C ARG A 62 8.28 -38.98 -11.31
N GLU A 63 8.09 -38.25 -10.23
CA GLU A 63 6.96 -37.37 -10.02
C GLU A 63 7.33 -35.94 -10.45
N LYS A 64 6.35 -35.20 -10.99
CA LYS A 64 6.49 -33.76 -11.27
C LYS A 64 7.72 -33.42 -12.14
N LEU A 65 7.90 -34.19 -13.23
CA LEU A 65 9.05 -34.10 -14.14
C LEU A 65 9.26 -32.72 -14.79
N TRP A 66 8.24 -31.86 -14.77
CA TRP A 66 8.36 -30.47 -15.21
C TRP A 66 9.36 -29.64 -14.37
N LEU A 67 9.80 -30.14 -13.21
CA LEU A 67 10.86 -29.53 -12.40
C LEU A 67 12.27 -29.83 -12.94
N ALA A 68 12.46 -30.88 -13.76
CA ALA A 68 13.76 -31.32 -14.23
C ALA A 68 14.57 -30.26 -15.02
N PRO A 69 13.98 -29.40 -15.86
CA PRO A 69 14.71 -28.34 -16.56
C PRO A 69 15.47 -27.38 -15.62
N LEU A 70 15.02 -27.23 -14.37
CA LEU A 70 15.71 -26.39 -13.37
C LEU A 70 17.11 -26.92 -13.01
N LEU A 71 17.36 -28.22 -13.17
CA LEU A 71 18.70 -28.81 -12.95
C LEU A 71 19.72 -28.22 -13.91
N ALA A 72 19.35 -27.99 -15.18
CA ALA A 72 20.25 -27.37 -16.14
C ALA A 72 20.61 -25.92 -15.72
N ALA A 73 19.64 -25.18 -15.19
CA ALA A 73 19.85 -23.84 -14.66
C ALA A 73 20.72 -23.83 -13.40
N LEU A 74 20.61 -24.84 -12.53
CA LEU A 74 21.42 -24.98 -11.31
C LEU A 74 22.85 -25.45 -11.57
N LEU A 75 23.06 -26.26 -12.61
CA LEU A 75 24.38 -26.76 -13.00
C LEU A 75 25.19 -25.72 -13.78
N ALA A 76 24.55 -24.89 -14.62
CA ALA A 76 25.23 -23.92 -15.47
C ALA A 76 26.18 -22.95 -14.72
N PRO A 77 25.82 -22.37 -13.55
CA PRO A 77 26.72 -21.52 -12.76
C PRO A 77 28.01 -22.21 -12.29
N LEU A 78 28.01 -23.54 -12.14
CA LEU A 78 29.18 -24.30 -11.71
C LEU A 78 30.32 -24.23 -12.75
N ALA A 79 29.98 -24.11 -14.04
CA ALA A 79 30.96 -23.98 -15.13
C ALA A 79 31.76 -22.66 -15.11
N VAL A 80 31.34 -21.72 -14.26
CA VAL A 80 31.92 -20.38 -14.12
C VAL A 80 32.74 -20.26 -12.83
N LEU A 81 32.68 -21.25 -11.94
CA LEU A 81 33.51 -21.28 -10.74
C LEU A 81 35.00 -21.22 -11.13
N GLY A 82 35.74 -20.28 -10.55
CA GLY A 82 37.15 -20.03 -10.86
C GLY A 82 37.41 -19.12 -12.09
N ARG A 83 36.37 -18.71 -12.84
CA ARG A 83 36.51 -17.72 -13.91
C ARG A 83 36.52 -16.29 -13.36
N ARG A 84 37.22 -15.39 -14.07
CA ARG A 84 37.28 -13.97 -13.70
C ARG A 84 35.98 -13.26 -14.07
N LYS A 85 35.55 -12.30 -13.24
CA LYS A 85 34.37 -11.45 -13.51
C LYS A 85 34.46 -10.69 -14.84
N SER A 86 35.68 -10.39 -15.31
CA SER A 86 35.93 -9.73 -16.59
C SER A 86 35.74 -10.63 -17.82
N ASP A 87 35.62 -11.95 -17.64
CA ASP A 87 35.37 -12.88 -18.74
C ASP A 87 33.93 -12.69 -19.25
N PRO A 88 33.71 -12.40 -20.56
CA PRO A 88 32.36 -12.30 -21.11
C PRO A 88 31.52 -13.58 -20.94
N VAL A 89 32.15 -14.76 -20.82
CA VAL A 89 31.46 -16.03 -20.55
C VAL A 89 30.88 -16.05 -19.14
N TYR A 90 31.56 -15.46 -18.15
CA TYR A 90 31.08 -15.36 -16.77
C TYR A 90 29.69 -14.71 -16.72
N GLY A 91 29.57 -13.52 -17.33
CA GLY A 91 28.31 -12.78 -17.35
C GLY A 91 27.22 -13.49 -18.16
N ARG A 92 27.55 -14.07 -19.31
CA ARG A 92 26.57 -14.76 -20.18
C ARG A 92 25.96 -15.99 -19.51
N VAL A 93 26.79 -16.84 -18.90
CA VAL A 93 26.31 -18.06 -18.27
C VAL A 93 25.43 -17.75 -17.07
N LEU A 94 25.81 -16.77 -16.23
CA LEU A 94 24.99 -16.37 -15.08
C LEU A 94 23.65 -15.74 -15.50
N VAL A 95 23.65 -14.86 -16.51
CA VAL A 95 22.41 -14.31 -17.07
C VAL A 95 21.55 -15.41 -17.67
N GLY A 96 22.14 -16.32 -18.45
CA GLY A 96 21.41 -17.43 -19.07
C GLY A 96 20.79 -18.37 -18.03
N ALA A 97 21.58 -18.80 -17.05
CA ALA A 97 21.14 -19.68 -15.96
C ALA A 97 20.04 -19.01 -15.12
N GLY A 98 20.25 -17.77 -14.71
CA GLY A 98 19.29 -17.02 -13.90
C GLY A 98 17.99 -16.72 -14.65
N ALA A 99 18.07 -16.23 -15.89
CA ALA A 99 16.89 -15.91 -16.70
C ALA A 99 16.07 -17.16 -17.07
N PHE A 100 16.75 -18.24 -17.46
CA PHE A 100 16.08 -19.50 -17.77
C PHE A 100 15.47 -20.13 -16.51
N GLY A 101 16.22 -20.24 -15.42
CA GLY A 101 15.73 -20.82 -14.17
C GLY A 101 14.53 -20.04 -13.59
N PHE A 102 14.67 -18.71 -13.45
CA PHE A 102 13.57 -17.87 -12.94
C PHE A 102 12.38 -17.86 -13.90
N GLY A 103 12.61 -17.73 -15.21
CA GLY A 103 11.57 -17.75 -16.22
C GLY A 103 10.81 -19.08 -16.27
N TRP A 104 11.50 -20.21 -16.13
CA TRP A 104 10.89 -21.53 -16.05
C TRP A 104 10.02 -21.68 -14.80
N MET A 105 10.49 -21.18 -13.65
CA MET A 105 9.70 -21.19 -12.41
C MET A 105 8.41 -20.36 -12.53
N VAL A 106 8.47 -19.21 -13.21
CA VAL A 106 7.28 -18.40 -13.50
C VAL A 106 6.36 -19.14 -14.48
N ALA A 107 6.91 -19.73 -15.55
CA ALA A 107 6.13 -20.44 -16.56
C ALA A 107 5.37 -21.64 -15.97
N GLN A 108 6.04 -22.48 -15.16
CA GLN A 108 5.37 -23.60 -14.49
C GLN A 108 4.35 -23.11 -13.44
N GLY A 109 4.68 -22.06 -12.68
CA GLY A 109 3.80 -21.52 -11.65
C GLY A 109 2.51 -20.92 -12.20
N LEU A 110 2.55 -20.40 -13.43
CA LEU A 110 1.38 -19.85 -14.12
C LEU A 110 0.71 -20.85 -15.05
N GLY A 111 1.43 -21.87 -15.50
CA GLY A 111 0.98 -22.87 -16.45
C GLY A 111 0.28 -24.07 -15.80
N ILE A 112 0.65 -24.43 -14.57
CA ILE A 112 0.11 -25.60 -13.85
C ILE A 112 -0.56 -25.14 -12.57
N GLY A 113 -1.84 -25.50 -12.41
CA GLY A 113 -2.67 -25.16 -11.25
C GLY A 113 -3.06 -26.38 -10.40
N LEU A 114 -4.02 -26.17 -9.50
CA LEU A 114 -4.54 -27.19 -8.59
C LEU A 114 -5.35 -28.30 -9.29
N HIS A 115 -5.81 -28.06 -10.51
CA HIS A 115 -6.68 -28.96 -11.27
C HIS A 115 -6.10 -29.30 -12.66
N GLY A 116 -4.77 -29.28 -12.79
CA GLY A 116 -4.07 -29.48 -14.07
C GLY A 116 -3.65 -28.17 -14.72
N PHE A 117 -3.57 -28.13 -16.05
CA PHE A 117 -3.08 -26.94 -16.76
C PHE A 117 -4.01 -25.73 -16.60
N ALA A 118 -3.42 -24.56 -16.36
CA ALA A 118 -4.15 -23.32 -16.17
C ALA A 118 -4.81 -22.78 -17.45
N ALA A 119 -4.39 -23.26 -18.62
CA ALA A 119 -4.90 -22.81 -19.91
C ALA A 119 -5.27 -24.01 -20.81
N PRO A 120 -6.42 -23.99 -21.51
CA PRO A 120 -6.85 -25.11 -22.35
C PRO A 120 -5.87 -25.49 -23.47
N TRP A 121 -5.09 -24.52 -23.97
CA TRP A 121 -4.10 -24.78 -25.01
C TRP A 121 -2.90 -25.59 -24.51
N LEU A 122 -2.57 -25.52 -23.21
CA LEU A 122 -1.51 -26.34 -22.61
C LEU A 122 -1.97 -27.79 -22.50
N GLU A 123 -3.22 -28.01 -22.09
CA GLU A 123 -3.83 -29.34 -22.05
C GLU A 123 -3.93 -29.95 -23.46
N ALA A 124 -4.26 -29.16 -24.48
CA ALA A 124 -4.25 -29.61 -25.86
C ALA A 124 -2.86 -30.00 -26.38
N LEU A 125 -1.79 -29.35 -25.88
CA LEU A 125 -0.41 -29.58 -26.33
C LEU A 125 0.27 -30.73 -25.58
N PHE A 126 0.02 -30.86 -24.27
CA PHE A 126 0.72 -31.78 -23.37
C PHE A 126 -0.16 -32.93 -22.84
N GLY A 127 -1.46 -32.93 -23.16
CA GLY A 127 -2.43 -33.88 -22.64
C GLY A 127 -3.01 -33.46 -21.28
N VAL A 128 -3.90 -34.29 -20.74
CA VAL A 128 -4.48 -34.09 -19.41
C VAL A 128 -3.41 -34.35 -18.36
N LEU A 129 -3.23 -33.38 -17.46
CA LEU A 129 -2.35 -33.52 -16.31
C LEU A 129 -3.19 -33.97 -15.12
N ASP A 130 -3.13 -35.25 -14.78
CA ASP A 130 -3.85 -35.83 -13.62
C ASP A 130 -3.21 -35.48 -12.26
N ASP A 131 -2.16 -34.65 -12.27
CA ASP A 131 -1.39 -34.25 -11.09
C ASP A 131 -1.60 -32.77 -10.75
N ARG A 132 -1.45 -32.42 -9.46
CA ARG A 132 -1.77 -31.10 -8.92
C ARG A 132 -0.51 -30.36 -8.53
N GLN A 133 -0.48 -29.05 -8.82
CA GLN A 133 0.55 -28.17 -8.31
C GLN A 133 0.02 -27.36 -7.12
N PHE A 134 0.52 -27.66 -5.93
CA PHE A 134 0.28 -26.86 -4.72
C PHE A 134 1.04 -25.53 -4.77
N GLY A 135 0.76 -24.63 -3.82
CA GLY A 135 1.51 -23.38 -3.67
C GLY A 135 3.01 -23.63 -3.52
N MET A 136 3.86 -22.70 -3.97
CA MET A 136 5.32 -22.83 -3.86
C MET A 136 5.78 -22.71 -2.39
N GLY A 137 6.63 -23.63 -1.94
CA GLY A 137 7.19 -23.69 -0.59
C GLY A 137 8.58 -23.04 -0.45
N TYR A 138 9.25 -23.35 0.67
CA TYR A 138 10.58 -22.80 1.01
C TYR A 138 11.64 -23.10 -0.05
N GLY A 139 11.64 -24.31 -0.58
CA GLY A 139 12.59 -24.75 -1.59
C GLY A 139 12.45 -23.96 -2.89
N ALA A 140 11.21 -23.77 -3.35
CA ALA A 140 10.93 -22.96 -4.52
C ALA A 140 11.31 -21.48 -4.30
N LEU A 141 10.97 -20.89 -3.14
CA LEU A 141 11.31 -19.49 -2.84
C LEU A 141 12.83 -19.24 -2.82
N LEU A 142 13.59 -20.13 -2.17
CA LEU A 142 15.05 -20.00 -2.07
C LEU A 142 15.72 -20.21 -3.44
N THR A 143 15.23 -21.17 -4.23
CA THR A 143 15.74 -21.45 -5.57
C THR A 143 15.43 -20.30 -6.54
N ALA A 144 14.21 -19.73 -6.50
CA ALA A 144 13.85 -18.55 -7.29
C ALA A 144 14.71 -17.34 -6.93
N SER A 145 14.96 -17.13 -5.63
CA SER A 145 15.86 -16.08 -5.15
C SER A 145 17.26 -16.29 -5.71
N ALA A 146 17.81 -17.50 -5.63
CA ALA A 146 19.11 -17.83 -6.20
C ALA A 146 19.19 -17.50 -7.69
N PHE A 147 18.20 -17.89 -8.51
CA PHE A 147 18.19 -17.54 -9.93
C PHE A 147 18.14 -16.03 -10.18
N LEU A 148 17.35 -15.28 -9.41
CA LEU A 148 17.28 -13.83 -9.51
C LEU A 148 18.63 -13.17 -9.16
N PHE A 149 19.29 -13.63 -8.10
CA PHE A 149 20.59 -13.10 -7.70
C PHE A 149 21.73 -13.52 -8.63
N LEU A 150 21.65 -14.69 -9.26
CA LEU A 150 22.56 -15.10 -10.34
C LEU A 150 22.36 -14.23 -11.59
N LEU A 151 21.11 -13.96 -11.97
CA LEU A 151 20.77 -13.08 -13.09
C LEU A 151 21.34 -11.67 -12.88
N THR A 152 21.09 -11.06 -11.73
CA THR A 152 21.57 -9.70 -11.40
C THR A 152 23.08 -9.63 -11.30
N GLN A 153 23.75 -10.64 -10.74
CA GLN A 153 25.22 -10.74 -10.76
C GLN A 153 25.77 -10.85 -12.19
N GLY A 154 25.12 -11.62 -13.05
CA GLY A 154 25.48 -11.72 -14.46
C GLY A 154 25.33 -10.37 -15.19
N LEU A 155 24.25 -9.63 -14.91
CA LEU A 155 24.02 -8.28 -15.46
C LEU A 155 25.09 -7.29 -14.97
N ALA A 156 25.42 -7.31 -13.68
CA ALA A 156 26.50 -6.49 -13.12
C ALA A 156 27.85 -6.82 -13.76
N ALA A 157 28.17 -8.10 -13.97
CA ALA A 157 29.41 -8.50 -14.66
C ALA A 157 29.47 -8.00 -16.13
N ARG A 158 28.32 -7.76 -16.76
CA ARG A 158 28.21 -7.18 -18.10
C ARG A 158 28.19 -5.64 -18.13
N GLY A 159 28.37 -4.98 -16.98
CA GLY A 159 28.48 -3.52 -16.88
C GLY A 159 27.20 -2.80 -16.47
N ALA A 160 26.11 -3.50 -16.12
CA ALA A 160 24.93 -2.85 -15.53
C ALA A 160 25.31 -2.17 -14.22
N VAL A 161 24.78 -0.97 -13.97
CA VAL A 161 25.01 -0.18 -12.73
C VAL A 161 26.51 -0.05 -12.39
N ARG A 162 27.35 0.24 -13.40
CA ARG A 162 28.81 0.35 -13.27
C ARG A 162 29.50 -0.92 -12.72
N GLY A 163 28.81 -2.05 -12.81
CA GLY A 163 29.28 -3.36 -12.35
C GLY A 163 29.16 -3.61 -10.84
N ASP A 164 28.41 -2.78 -10.12
CA ASP A 164 28.12 -2.99 -8.70
C ASP A 164 27.13 -4.15 -8.53
N VAL A 165 27.59 -5.20 -7.85
CA VAL A 165 26.79 -6.41 -7.61
C VAL A 165 25.70 -6.14 -6.58
N PHE A 166 25.99 -5.38 -5.54
CA PHE A 166 25.03 -5.12 -4.46
C PHE A 166 23.88 -4.27 -4.97
N VAL A 167 24.17 -3.16 -5.66
CA VAL A 167 23.14 -2.27 -6.19
C VAL A 167 22.32 -2.95 -7.28
N SER A 168 22.96 -3.70 -8.20
CA SER A 168 22.22 -4.44 -9.22
C SER A 168 21.33 -5.54 -8.64
N ALA A 169 21.78 -6.20 -7.58
CA ALA A 169 21.02 -7.22 -6.86
C ALA A 169 19.84 -6.63 -6.09
N ALA A 170 20.05 -5.50 -5.39
CA ALA A 170 19.00 -4.78 -4.69
C ALA A 170 17.90 -4.30 -5.66
N ILE A 171 18.28 -3.66 -6.78
CA ILE A 171 17.34 -3.23 -7.82
C ILE A 171 16.55 -4.43 -8.38
N GLY A 172 17.22 -5.54 -8.70
CA GLY A 172 16.55 -6.73 -9.21
C GLY A 172 15.60 -7.37 -8.20
N GLY A 173 15.98 -7.41 -6.91
CA GLY A 173 15.14 -7.86 -5.81
C GLY A 173 13.88 -7.01 -5.66
N VAL A 174 14.03 -5.69 -5.63
CA VAL A 174 12.90 -4.75 -5.55
C VAL A 174 11.97 -4.91 -6.75
N ILE A 175 12.51 -5.00 -7.97
CA ILE A 175 11.70 -5.23 -9.18
C ILE A 175 10.92 -6.53 -9.06
N ALA A 176 11.56 -7.64 -8.67
CA ALA A 176 10.88 -8.92 -8.54
C ALA A 176 9.76 -8.89 -7.50
N VAL A 177 10.01 -8.33 -6.31
CA VAL A 177 9.00 -8.21 -5.25
C VAL A 177 7.83 -7.34 -5.71
N VAL A 178 8.10 -6.16 -6.28
CA VAL A 178 7.03 -5.27 -6.79
C VAL A 178 6.27 -5.93 -7.94
N THR A 179 6.93 -6.63 -8.85
CA THR A 179 6.25 -7.34 -9.94
C THR A 179 5.37 -8.46 -9.43
N ILE A 180 5.85 -9.30 -8.49
CA ILE A 180 5.12 -10.46 -7.99
C ILE A 180 3.96 -10.06 -7.06
N PHE A 181 4.17 -9.09 -6.17
CA PHE A 181 3.18 -8.76 -5.13
C PHE A 181 2.27 -7.59 -5.50
N VAL A 182 2.68 -6.72 -6.44
CA VAL A 182 1.88 -5.56 -6.85
C VAL A 182 1.37 -5.73 -8.27
N PHE A 183 2.26 -5.81 -9.26
CA PHE A 183 1.82 -5.81 -10.66
C PHE A 183 1.09 -7.10 -11.07
N PHE A 184 1.50 -8.26 -10.55
CA PHE A 184 0.90 -9.53 -10.94
C PHE A 184 -0.56 -9.69 -10.45
N PRO A 185 -0.91 -9.44 -9.16
CA PRO A 185 -2.29 -9.47 -8.71
C PRO A 185 -3.16 -8.44 -9.44
N ILE A 186 -2.64 -7.22 -9.65
CA ILE A 186 -3.34 -6.19 -10.43
C ILE A 186 -3.59 -6.71 -11.84
N ALA A 187 -2.57 -7.20 -12.55
CA ALA A 187 -2.73 -7.72 -13.91
C ALA A 187 -3.76 -8.87 -13.98
N LYS A 188 -3.70 -9.83 -13.06
CA LYS A 188 -4.70 -10.92 -12.96
C LYS A 188 -6.10 -10.37 -12.73
N MET A 189 -6.26 -9.40 -11.84
CA MET A 189 -7.54 -8.76 -11.56
C MET A 189 -8.07 -8.00 -12.78
N LEU A 190 -7.23 -7.28 -13.51
CA LEU A 190 -7.62 -6.58 -14.74
C LEU A 190 -8.01 -7.54 -15.88
N LEU A 191 -7.38 -8.71 -15.97
CA LEU A 191 -7.77 -9.75 -16.95
C LEU A 191 -9.18 -10.29 -16.70
N VAL A 192 -9.63 -10.34 -15.43
CA VAL A 192 -11.00 -10.77 -15.07
C VAL A 192 -12.07 -9.82 -15.64
N ALA A 193 -11.72 -8.57 -15.96
CA ALA A 193 -12.64 -7.63 -16.62
C ALA A 193 -13.14 -8.14 -17.98
N PHE A 194 -12.32 -8.95 -18.66
CA PHE A 194 -12.62 -9.52 -19.98
C PHE A 194 -13.21 -10.93 -19.90
N ALA A 195 -13.40 -11.49 -18.71
CA ALA A 195 -13.93 -12.84 -18.53
C ALA A 195 -15.42 -12.94 -18.91
N VAL A 196 -15.80 -14.05 -19.53
CA VAL A 196 -17.20 -14.36 -19.93
C VAL A 196 -17.78 -15.45 -19.03
N LYS A 197 -19.08 -15.35 -18.71
CA LYS A 197 -19.85 -16.41 -18.04
C LYS A 197 -19.98 -17.61 -18.99
N GLY A 198 -19.06 -18.56 -18.89
CA GLY A 198 -18.91 -19.70 -19.81
C GLY A 198 -17.46 -20.13 -20.06
N GLY A 199 -16.49 -19.35 -19.57
CA GLY A 199 -15.07 -19.59 -19.79
C GLY A 199 -14.53 -18.78 -20.97
N GLY A 200 -13.24 -18.43 -20.90
CA GLY A 200 -12.57 -17.61 -21.91
C GLY A 200 -12.69 -16.10 -21.69
N TYR A 201 -12.00 -15.35 -22.57
CA TYR A 201 -11.93 -13.88 -22.54
C TYR A 201 -12.57 -13.30 -23.81
N SER A 202 -13.41 -12.29 -23.67
CA SER A 202 -14.02 -11.58 -24.80
C SER A 202 -13.97 -10.06 -24.59
N LEU A 203 -13.54 -9.36 -25.65
CA LEU A 203 -13.53 -7.90 -25.69
C LEU A 203 -14.91 -7.31 -25.99
N ALA A 204 -15.84 -8.07 -26.57
CA ALA A 204 -17.13 -7.54 -27.05
C ALA A 204 -18.03 -7.04 -25.92
N GLY A 205 -17.99 -7.68 -24.75
CA GLY A 205 -18.80 -7.29 -23.59
C GLY A 205 -18.23 -6.12 -22.78
N PHE A 206 -16.98 -5.73 -23.02
CA PHE A 206 -16.29 -4.72 -22.22
C PHE A 206 -16.90 -3.31 -22.40
N PRO A 207 -17.12 -2.77 -23.62
CA PRO A 207 -17.61 -1.40 -23.79
C PRO A 207 -18.98 -1.15 -23.14
N ALA A 208 -19.90 -2.12 -23.26
CA ALA A 208 -21.25 -2.01 -22.67
C ALA A 208 -21.21 -1.98 -21.13
N ARG A 209 -20.29 -2.72 -20.52
CA ARG A 209 -20.11 -2.74 -19.06
C ARG A 209 -19.32 -1.52 -18.57
N PHE A 210 -18.32 -1.09 -19.33
CA PHE A 210 -17.49 0.08 -19.00
C PHE A 210 -18.31 1.38 -19.05
N LEU A 211 -19.19 1.53 -20.05
CA LEU A 211 -20.05 2.70 -20.26
C LEU A 211 -21.42 2.57 -19.55
N ASP A 212 -21.55 1.68 -18.55
CA ASP A 212 -22.78 1.52 -17.76
C ASP A 212 -23.16 2.88 -17.12
N GLY A 213 -24.43 3.26 -17.25
CA GLY A 213 -24.99 4.48 -16.66
C GLY A 213 -24.88 4.54 -15.13
N ARG A 214 -24.70 3.42 -14.43
CA ARG A 214 -24.38 3.42 -12.99
C ARG A 214 -22.95 3.89 -12.68
N ILE A 215 -22.03 3.76 -13.63
CA ILE A 215 -20.64 4.21 -13.48
C ILE A 215 -20.53 5.67 -13.90
N TRP A 216 -21.04 6.01 -15.09
CA TRP A 216 -20.81 7.31 -15.74
C TRP A 216 -22.05 8.21 -15.84
N GLY A 217 -23.22 7.74 -15.41
CA GLY A 217 -24.47 8.49 -15.58
C GLY A 217 -24.46 9.82 -14.82
N LEU A 218 -25.04 10.85 -15.44
CA LEU A 218 -25.17 12.20 -14.87
C LEU A 218 -26.59 12.46 -14.35
N GLY A 219 -27.28 11.42 -13.87
CA GLY A 219 -28.67 11.50 -13.43
C GLY A 219 -28.90 12.53 -12.31
N CYS A 220 -27.86 12.88 -11.55
CA CYS A 220 -27.90 13.94 -10.56
C CYS A 220 -28.25 15.33 -11.10
N LEU A 221 -27.96 15.62 -12.37
CA LEU A 221 -28.35 16.89 -13.00
C LEU A 221 -29.86 16.98 -13.25
N SER A 222 -30.54 15.84 -13.32
CA SER A 222 -31.99 15.73 -13.58
C SER A 222 -32.77 15.21 -12.36
N GLY A 223 -32.21 15.35 -11.14
CA GLY A 223 -32.86 14.93 -9.89
C GLY A 223 -32.69 13.46 -9.49
N GLY A 224 -31.91 12.69 -10.24
CA GLY A 224 -31.50 11.31 -9.93
C GLY A 224 -30.16 11.22 -9.20
N ARG A 225 -29.41 10.14 -9.41
CA ARG A 225 -28.08 9.90 -8.79
C ARG A 225 -26.98 10.04 -9.84
N CYS A 226 -25.83 10.60 -9.47
CA CYS A 226 -24.64 10.52 -10.32
C CYS A 226 -24.06 9.10 -10.23
N GLY A 227 -23.41 8.67 -11.30
CA GLY A 227 -22.64 7.44 -11.31
C GLY A 227 -21.44 7.50 -10.37
N SER A 228 -21.01 6.33 -9.90
CA SER A 228 -19.99 6.23 -8.85
C SER A 228 -18.62 6.75 -9.29
N ALA A 229 -18.32 6.79 -10.59
CA ALA A 229 -17.09 7.39 -11.10
C ALA A 229 -17.03 8.90 -10.82
N TRP A 230 -18.11 9.64 -11.12
CA TRP A 230 -18.16 11.08 -10.88
C TRP A 230 -18.16 11.43 -9.40
N ASN A 231 -18.90 10.66 -8.60
CA ASN A 231 -18.92 10.83 -7.15
C ASN A 231 -17.52 10.64 -6.54
N SER A 232 -16.81 9.59 -6.94
CA SER A 232 -15.46 9.30 -6.44
C SER A 232 -14.46 10.36 -6.88
N LEU A 233 -14.49 10.74 -8.16
CA LEU A 233 -13.60 11.76 -8.70
C LEU A 233 -13.81 13.12 -8.02
N PHE A 234 -15.08 13.53 -7.84
CA PHE A 234 -15.42 14.77 -7.17
C PHE A 234 -15.00 14.74 -5.70
N LEU A 235 -15.36 13.68 -4.97
CA LEU A 235 -14.99 13.51 -3.56
C LEU A 235 -13.46 13.57 -3.40
N ALA A 236 -12.71 12.79 -4.20
CA ALA A 236 -11.26 12.74 -4.12
C ALA A 236 -10.57 14.05 -4.48
N ALA A 237 -11.07 14.78 -5.48
CA ALA A 237 -10.53 16.09 -5.83
C ALA A 237 -10.74 17.11 -4.69
N VAL A 238 -11.93 17.14 -4.09
CA VAL A 238 -12.23 18.07 -2.99
C VAL A 238 -11.47 17.67 -1.73
N VAL A 239 -11.42 16.38 -1.38
CA VAL A 239 -10.65 15.89 -0.22
C VAL A 239 -9.16 16.15 -0.41
N GLY A 240 -8.58 15.84 -1.57
CA GLY A 240 -7.19 16.13 -1.88
C GLY A 240 -6.86 17.62 -1.75
N LEU A 241 -7.75 18.50 -2.19
CA LEU A 241 -7.58 19.94 -2.05
C LEU A 241 -7.64 20.39 -0.59
N ILE A 242 -8.71 20.02 0.14
CA ILE A 242 -8.91 20.46 1.53
C ILE A 242 -7.80 19.91 2.43
N THR A 243 -7.44 18.64 2.31
CA THR A 243 -6.36 18.03 3.10
C THR A 243 -5.02 18.68 2.83
N THR A 244 -4.73 19.08 1.58
CA THR A 244 -3.51 19.84 1.23
C THR A 244 -3.49 21.21 1.88
N LEU A 245 -4.62 21.94 1.84
CA LEU A 245 -4.72 23.26 2.46
C LEU A 245 -4.60 23.19 3.98
N LEU A 246 -5.27 22.22 4.62
CA LEU A 246 -5.16 21.99 6.05
C LEU A 246 -3.76 21.51 6.43
N GLY A 247 -3.19 20.56 5.70
CA GLY A 247 -1.83 20.07 5.91
C GLY A 247 -0.80 21.20 5.83
N LEU A 248 -0.95 22.11 4.86
CA LEU A 248 -0.13 23.32 4.75
C LEU A 248 -0.32 24.22 5.97
N ALA A 249 -1.56 24.46 6.41
CA ALA A 249 -1.83 25.27 7.59
C ALA A 249 -1.18 24.68 8.86
N PHE A 250 -1.33 23.36 9.07
CA PHE A 250 -0.70 22.62 10.16
C PHE A 250 0.83 22.57 10.06
N ALA A 251 1.40 22.65 8.85
CA ALA A 251 2.84 22.76 8.65
C ALA A 251 3.36 24.18 8.95
N LEU A 252 2.64 25.23 8.52
CA LEU A 252 3.05 26.63 8.66
C LEU A 252 3.02 27.12 10.10
N VAL A 253 2.08 26.68 10.94
CA VAL A 253 2.01 27.10 12.35
C VAL A 253 3.29 26.73 13.14
N PRO A 254 3.67 25.45 13.29
CA PRO A 254 4.85 25.10 14.08
C PRO A 254 6.17 25.63 13.47
N THR A 255 6.23 25.84 12.15
CA THR A 255 7.47 26.25 11.46
C THR A 255 7.64 27.77 11.38
N ARG A 256 6.57 28.53 11.10
CA ARG A 256 6.67 29.95 10.72
C ARG A 256 6.01 30.93 11.71
N SER A 257 5.42 30.47 12.81
CA SER A 257 4.61 31.36 13.68
C SER A 257 5.12 31.53 15.12
N GLY A 258 6.21 30.86 15.50
CA GLY A 258 6.73 30.91 16.87
C GLY A 258 5.87 30.19 17.91
N PHE A 259 4.89 29.39 17.48
CA PHE A 259 3.96 28.69 18.37
C PHE A 259 4.69 27.87 19.45
N ARG A 260 4.25 27.94 20.71
CA ARG A 260 4.98 27.35 21.84
C ARG A 260 4.77 25.85 22.01
N TRP A 261 3.62 25.31 21.60
CA TRP A 261 3.24 23.90 21.81
C TRP A 261 3.35 23.06 20.53
N LYS A 262 4.44 23.27 19.78
CA LYS A 262 4.66 22.63 18.47
C LYS A 262 4.59 21.11 18.54
N ARG A 263 5.17 20.50 19.57
CA ARG A 263 5.17 19.03 19.75
C ARG A 263 3.76 18.48 19.91
N SER A 264 2.95 19.10 20.76
CA SER A 264 1.56 18.67 20.99
C SER A 264 0.71 18.84 19.74
N LEU A 265 0.87 19.95 19.01
CA LEU A 265 0.17 20.18 17.75
C LEU A 265 0.55 19.10 16.71
N ARG A 266 1.85 18.82 16.54
CA ARG A 266 2.33 17.75 15.64
C ARG A 266 1.75 16.39 16.01
N ALA A 267 1.75 16.03 17.31
CA ALA A 267 1.18 14.79 17.79
C ALA A 267 -0.33 14.69 17.52
N LEU A 268 -1.07 15.77 17.79
CA LEU A 268 -2.52 15.83 17.53
C LEU A 268 -2.84 15.68 16.05
N THR A 269 -2.07 16.33 15.16
CA THR A 269 -2.28 16.22 13.71
C THR A 269 -1.99 14.82 13.19
N VAL A 270 -1.09 14.07 13.81
CA VAL A 270 -0.76 12.69 13.38
C VAL A 270 -1.79 11.68 13.91
N LEU A 271 -2.48 11.96 15.00
CA LEU A 271 -3.41 11.03 15.66
C LEU A 271 -4.41 10.31 14.70
N PRO A 272 -5.07 10.99 13.73
CA PRO A 272 -5.97 10.35 12.76
C PRO A 272 -5.37 9.24 11.91
N ILE A 273 -4.06 9.28 11.63
CA ILE A 273 -3.42 8.23 10.81
C ILE A 273 -3.27 6.90 11.57
N ILE A 274 -3.28 6.95 12.90
CA ILE A 274 -3.09 5.78 13.77
C ILE A 274 -4.40 4.99 13.88
N THR A 275 -5.54 5.67 13.78
CA THR A 275 -6.86 5.03 13.86
C THR A 275 -7.34 4.55 12.51
N PRO A 276 -7.98 3.36 12.43
CA PRO A 276 -8.65 2.93 11.21
C PRO A 276 -9.68 3.97 10.73
N PRO A 277 -9.71 4.33 9.43
CA PRO A 277 -10.53 5.44 8.94
C PRO A 277 -12.01 5.33 9.32
N PHE A 278 -12.62 4.14 9.21
CA PHE A 278 -14.04 3.95 9.50
C PHE A 278 -14.43 4.29 10.96
N VAL A 279 -13.48 4.25 11.91
CA VAL A 279 -13.72 4.62 13.31
C VAL A 279 -14.08 6.10 13.41
N ILE A 280 -13.45 6.95 12.60
CA ILE A 280 -13.81 8.38 12.49
C ILE A 280 -15.24 8.48 11.94
N GLY A 281 -15.58 7.70 10.91
CA GLY A 281 -16.93 7.67 10.37
C GLY A 281 -18.00 7.32 11.42
N LEU A 282 -17.74 6.30 12.25
CA LEU A 282 -18.61 5.95 13.37
C LEU A 282 -18.70 7.08 14.40
N ALA A 283 -17.59 7.70 14.77
CA ALA A 283 -17.59 8.84 15.71
C ALA A 283 -18.42 10.02 15.20
N LEU A 284 -18.39 10.29 13.89
CA LEU A 284 -19.26 11.30 13.28
C LEU A 284 -20.73 10.91 13.32
N ILE A 285 -21.08 9.63 13.22
CA ILE A 285 -22.46 9.16 13.45
C ILE A 285 -22.87 9.40 14.91
N LEU A 286 -21.98 9.13 15.87
CA LEU A 286 -22.25 9.38 17.30
C LEU A 286 -22.43 10.88 17.59
N LEU A 287 -21.74 11.76 16.87
CA LEU A 287 -21.88 13.21 17.01
C LEU A 287 -23.10 13.76 16.27
N PHE A 288 -23.25 13.43 14.98
CA PHE A 288 -24.12 14.11 14.03
C PHE A 288 -25.19 13.21 13.39
N GLY A 289 -25.27 11.93 13.76
CA GLY A 289 -26.37 11.05 13.37
C GLY A 289 -27.71 11.53 13.92
N LEU A 290 -28.80 10.83 13.58
CA LEU A 290 -30.15 11.21 14.03
C LEU A 290 -30.27 11.25 15.57
N SER A 291 -29.66 10.28 16.25
CA SER A 291 -29.54 10.22 17.71
C SER A 291 -28.17 10.69 18.20
N GLY A 292 -27.46 11.48 17.39
CA GLY A 292 -26.13 11.98 17.72
C GLY A 292 -26.18 13.08 18.78
N VAL A 293 -25.17 13.16 19.64
CA VAL A 293 -25.15 14.10 20.78
C VAL A 293 -25.30 15.55 20.35
N VAL A 294 -24.66 15.96 19.25
CA VAL A 294 -24.77 17.34 18.74
C VAL A 294 -26.15 17.54 18.10
N THR A 295 -26.62 16.55 17.32
CA THR A 295 -27.92 16.64 16.64
C THR A 295 -29.07 16.79 17.64
N THR A 296 -29.11 15.96 18.69
CA THR A 296 -30.17 16.00 19.70
C THR A 296 -30.07 17.26 20.57
N TRP A 297 -28.85 17.70 20.91
CA TRP A 297 -28.65 18.95 21.63
C TRP A 297 -29.12 20.17 20.83
N VAL A 298 -28.74 20.27 19.55
CA VAL A 298 -29.19 21.36 18.66
C VAL A 298 -30.71 21.32 18.47
N ALA A 299 -31.29 20.13 18.27
CA ALA A 299 -32.73 19.97 18.14
C ALA A 299 -33.48 20.42 19.40
N GLY A 300 -32.99 20.07 20.59
CA GLY A 300 -33.56 20.49 21.86
C GLY A 300 -33.37 21.99 22.15
N ALA A 301 -32.21 22.55 21.82
CA ALA A 301 -31.89 23.95 22.09
C ALA A 301 -32.57 24.94 21.13
N PHE A 302 -32.69 24.57 19.85
CA PHE A 302 -33.17 25.47 18.78
C PHE A 302 -34.51 25.02 18.15
N GLY A 303 -35.08 23.89 18.58
CA GLY A 303 -36.33 23.35 18.03
C GLY A 303 -36.20 22.83 16.59
N TRP A 304 -34.98 22.57 16.12
CA TRP A 304 -34.74 22.10 14.75
C TRP A 304 -35.01 20.61 14.60
N GLN A 305 -35.61 20.20 13.49
CA GLN A 305 -35.82 18.79 13.22
C GLN A 305 -34.50 18.10 12.82
N PRO A 306 -34.12 16.99 13.49
CA PRO A 306 -32.98 16.18 13.08
C PRO A 306 -33.09 15.72 11.64
N THR A 307 -32.04 15.94 10.84
CA THR A 307 -31.94 15.45 9.46
C THR A 307 -30.77 14.49 9.29
N ARG A 308 -30.79 13.69 8.21
CA ARG A 308 -29.75 12.70 7.90
C ARG A 308 -28.58 13.29 7.10
N TRP A 309 -28.29 14.58 7.27
CA TRP A 309 -27.33 15.33 6.46
C TRP A 309 -25.90 14.78 6.52
N VAL A 310 -25.53 14.14 7.63
CA VAL A 310 -24.19 13.52 7.79
C VAL A 310 -23.99 12.34 6.83
N TYR A 311 -25.05 11.67 6.40
CA TYR A 311 -24.93 10.55 5.47
C TYR A 311 -24.83 11.07 4.03
N GLY A 312 -23.88 10.53 3.27
CA GLY A 312 -23.54 10.97 1.92
C GLY A 312 -22.32 11.88 1.89
N LEU A 313 -22.26 12.75 0.87
CA LEU A 313 -21.12 13.62 0.60
C LEU A 313 -20.63 14.42 1.83
N PRO A 314 -21.49 15.05 2.66
CA PRO A 314 -21.00 15.90 3.76
C PRO A 314 -20.21 15.12 4.82
N GLY A 315 -20.75 14.01 5.34
CA GLY A 315 -20.03 13.22 6.34
C GLY A 315 -18.82 12.51 5.76
N LEU A 316 -18.88 12.04 4.51
CA LEU A 316 -17.71 11.48 3.84
C LEU A 316 -16.59 12.49 3.71
N LEU A 317 -16.91 13.72 3.30
CA LEU A 317 -15.94 14.79 3.21
C LEU A 317 -15.28 15.04 4.57
N ILE A 318 -16.07 15.20 5.63
CA ILE A 318 -15.54 15.47 6.97
C ILE A 318 -14.67 14.30 7.47
N ALA A 319 -15.15 13.06 7.31
CA ALA A 319 -14.44 11.87 7.76
C ALA A 319 -13.09 11.72 7.05
N GLN A 320 -13.09 11.81 5.71
CA GLN A 320 -11.88 11.64 4.91
C GLN A 320 -10.91 12.79 5.09
N VAL A 321 -11.38 14.03 5.18
CA VAL A 321 -10.49 15.17 5.46
C VAL A 321 -9.82 14.99 6.83
N LEU A 322 -10.55 14.53 7.86
CA LEU A 322 -9.97 14.26 9.17
C LEU A 322 -8.97 13.11 9.13
N ALA A 323 -9.31 12.01 8.46
CA ALA A 323 -8.44 10.85 8.32
C ALA A 323 -7.15 11.14 7.53
N PHE A 324 -7.21 11.96 6.47
CA PHE A 324 -6.13 12.09 5.49
C PHE A 324 -5.35 13.41 5.55
N THR A 325 -5.81 14.42 6.32
CA THR A 325 -4.99 15.61 6.64
C THR A 325 -3.61 15.28 7.23
N PRO A 326 -3.43 14.26 8.11
CA PRO A 326 -2.11 13.88 8.62
C PRO A 326 -1.10 13.55 7.53
N ILE A 327 -1.54 12.88 6.46
CA ILE A 327 -0.69 12.47 5.34
C ILE A 327 -0.17 13.70 4.59
N ALA A 328 -1.06 14.65 4.28
CA ALA A 328 -0.69 15.92 3.68
C ALA A 328 0.24 16.73 4.59
N PHE A 329 -0.03 16.76 5.89
CA PHE A 329 0.83 17.43 6.88
C PHE A 329 2.25 16.84 6.93
N LEU A 330 2.40 15.51 6.96
CA LEU A 330 3.70 14.83 7.02
C LEU A 330 4.57 15.10 5.79
N VAL A 331 3.96 15.27 4.61
CA VAL A 331 4.68 15.70 3.41
C VAL A 331 5.02 17.19 3.50
N LEU A 332 4.05 18.02 3.87
CA LEU A 332 4.21 19.47 3.80
C LEU A 332 5.09 20.05 4.90
N ILE A 333 5.24 19.39 6.05
CA ILE A 333 6.15 19.85 7.10
C ILE A 333 7.60 19.86 6.58
N GLY A 334 8.04 18.80 5.90
CA GLY A 334 9.38 18.73 5.30
C GLY A 334 9.56 19.71 4.14
N VAL A 335 8.50 19.94 3.36
CA VAL A 335 8.51 20.93 2.27
C VAL A 335 8.65 22.35 2.81
N VAL A 336 7.90 22.71 3.85
CA VAL A 336 7.93 24.04 4.47
C VAL A 336 9.26 24.31 5.17
N GLU A 337 9.82 23.30 5.86
CA GLU A 337 11.14 23.34 6.50
C GLU A 337 12.27 23.37 5.47
N GLY A 338 12.08 22.77 4.29
CA GLY A 338 13.07 22.74 3.21
C GLY A 338 13.15 24.00 2.34
N VAL A 339 12.26 24.98 2.52
CA VAL A 339 12.34 26.28 1.82
C VAL A 339 13.44 27.13 2.46
N SER A 340 14.55 27.36 1.74
CA SER A 340 15.68 28.15 2.22
C SER A 340 15.27 29.50 2.85
N PRO A 341 15.58 29.74 4.14
CA PRO A 341 15.40 31.05 4.77
C PRO A 341 16.15 32.17 4.04
N ALA A 342 17.35 31.89 3.52
CA ALA A 342 18.19 32.88 2.84
C ALA A 342 17.50 33.48 1.60
N MET A 343 16.73 32.66 0.86
CA MET A 343 15.95 33.14 -0.28
C MET A 343 14.84 34.12 0.14
N GLU A 344 14.24 33.90 1.32
CA GLU A 344 13.18 34.75 1.86
C GLU A 344 13.74 36.06 2.44
N GLU A 345 14.90 35.99 3.12
CA GLU A 345 15.65 37.15 3.63
C GLU A 345 16.18 38.03 2.49
N ALA A 346 16.66 37.43 1.40
CA ALA A 346 17.10 38.17 0.20
C ALA A 346 15.94 38.97 -0.42
N ALA A 347 14.74 38.38 -0.51
CA ALA A 347 13.56 39.09 -0.99
C ALA A 347 13.20 40.27 -0.07
N GLN A 348 13.30 40.10 1.25
CA GLN A 348 13.05 41.20 2.21
C GLN A 348 14.11 42.30 2.13
N THR A 349 15.37 41.96 1.84
CA THR A 349 16.44 42.95 1.58
C THR A 349 16.13 43.81 0.34
N LEU A 350 15.46 43.23 -0.67
CA LEU A 350 14.89 43.93 -1.82
C LEU A 350 13.59 44.68 -1.51
N ARG A 351 13.27 44.90 -0.23
CA ARG A 351 12.06 45.55 0.29
C ARG A 351 10.74 44.83 -0.02
N ALA A 352 10.77 43.54 -0.31
CA ALA A 352 9.53 42.77 -0.39
C ALA A 352 8.89 42.64 1.00
N SER A 353 7.60 42.95 1.09
CA SER A 353 6.79 42.67 2.28
C SER A 353 6.66 41.15 2.51
N ARG A 354 6.37 40.72 3.75
CA ARG A 354 6.18 39.30 4.08
C ARG A 354 5.14 38.58 3.19
N TRP A 355 4.10 39.29 2.77
CA TRP A 355 3.10 38.74 1.84
C TRP A 355 3.66 38.56 0.43
N GLN A 356 4.42 39.55 -0.05
CA GLN A 356 5.13 39.43 -1.33
C GLN A 356 6.13 38.27 -1.28
N THR A 357 7.00 38.21 -0.27
CA THR A 357 7.95 37.11 -0.06
C THR A 357 7.24 35.75 -0.07
N PHE A 358 6.16 35.60 0.71
CA PHE A 358 5.40 34.35 0.74
C PHE A 358 4.82 33.98 -0.63
N ARG A 359 4.20 34.92 -1.34
CA ARG A 359 3.54 34.66 -2.63
C ARG A 359 4.51 34.44 -3.78
N THR A 360 5.65 35.12 -3.80
CA THR A 360 6.60 35.11 -4.94
C THR A 360 7.81 34.22 -4.72
N VAL A 361 8.14 33.87 -3.46
CA VAL A 361 9.28 33.00 -3.13
C VAL A 361 8.81 31.72 -2.47
N SER A 362 8.22 31.79 -1.27
CA SER A 362 7.90 30.59 -0.49
C SER A 362 6.88 29.68 -1.19
N LEU A 363 5.74 30.22 -1.60
CA LEU A 363 4.65 29.44 -2.18
C LEU A 363 5.05 28.78 -3.51
N PRO A 364 5.72 29.46 -4.47
CA PRO A 364 6.23 28.81 -5.67
C PRO A 364 7.24 27.69 -5.40
N LEU A 365 8.11 27.84 -4.39
CA LEU A 365 9.04 26.80 -3.98
C LEU A 365 8.34 25.60 -3.32
N MET A 366 7.20 25.82 -2.66
CA MET A 366 6.37 24.76 -2.07
C MET A 366 5.47 24.04 -3.07
N ARG A 367 5.23 24.59 -4.28
CA ARG A 367 4.30 24.02 -5.29
C ARG A 367 4.49 22.52 -5.57
N PRO A 368 5.71 21.99 -5.75
CA PRO A 368 5.90 20.56 -5.98
C PRO A 368 5.46 19.71 -4.79
N GLY A 369 5.73 20.19 -3.58
CA GLY A 369 5.29 19.54 -2.34
C GLY A 369 3.78 19.61 -2.16
N LEU A 370 3.15 20.74 -2.50
CA LEU A 370 1.68 20.89 -2.50
C LEU A 370 1.01 19.95 -3.50
N ALA A 371 1.58 19.84 -4.71
CA ALA A 371 1.10 18.92 -5.73
C ALA A 371 1.21 17.45 -5.30
N ASN A 372 2.31 17.10 -4.62
CA ASN A 372 2.51 15.76 -4.07
C ASN A 372 1.54 15.46 -2.92
N ALA A 373 1.35 16.41 -1.99
CA ALA A 373 0.38 16.28 -0.90
C ALA A 373 -1.06 16.14 -1.43
N PHE A 374 -1.42 16.90 -2.47
CA PHE A 374 -2.71 16.79 -3.15
C PHE A 374 -2.89 15.40 -3.77
N LEU A 375 -1.89 14.90 -4.50
CA LEU A 375 -1.98 13.58 -5.11
C LEU A 375 -2.16 12.49 -4.05
N LEU A 376 -1.43 12.55 -2.94
CA LEU A 376 -1.58 11.57 -1.87
C LEU A 376 -2.99 11.64 -1.25
N GLY A 377 -3.48 12.83 -0.89
CA GLY A 377 -4.84 12.99 -0.37
C GLY A 377 -5.93 12.54 -1.36
N PHE A 378 -5.71 12.75 -2.66
CA PHE A 378 -6.58 12.27 -3.73
C PHE A 378 -6.58 10.73 -3.82
N ILE A 379 -5.41 10.10 -3.84
CA ILE A 379 -5.27 8.64 -3.92
C ILE A 379 -5.91 7.97 -2.69
N GLU A 380 -5.66 8.51 -1.49
CA GLU A 380 -6.23 7.99 -0.24
C GLU A 380 -7.76 8.08 -0.24
N SER A 381 -8.32 9.20 -0.70
CA SER A 381 -9.78 9.35 -0.84
C SER A 381 -10.38 8.38 -1.87
N MET A 382 -9.69 8.16 -3.01
CA MET A 382 -10.10 7.18 -4.03
C MET A 382 -10.06 5.74 -3.51
N ALA A 383 -9.06 5.42 -2.69
CA ALA A 383 -8.85 4.09 -2.13
C ALA A 383 -9.69 3.81 -0.87
N ASP A 384 -10.23 4.84 -0.23
CA ASP A 384 -10.99 4.69 1.01
C ASP A 384 -12.28 3.89 0.79
N PHE A 385 -12.40 2.81 1.54
CA PHE A 385 -13.57 1.96 1.58
C PHE A 385 -14.35 2.11 2.89
N GLY A 386 -13.65 2.33 4.00
CA GLY A 386 -14.22 2.25 5.34
C GLY A 386 -15.24 3.35 5.63
N ASN A 387 -14.91 4.61 5.33
CA ASN A 387 -15.86 5.70 5.56
C ASN A 387 -17.05 5.63 4.59
N PRO A 388 -16.87 5.41 3.28
CA PRO A 388 -17.98 5.20 2.36
C PRO A 388 -18.94 4.09 2.75
N LEU A 389 -18.45 2.96 3.29
CA LEU A 389 -19.31 1.88 3.73
C LEU A 389 -20.27 2.30 4.86
N VAL A 390 -19.78 3.10 5.81
CA VAL A 390 -20.52 3.46 7.03
C VAL A 390 -21.35 4.74 6.85
N LEU A 391 -20.81 5.73 6.14
CA LEU A 391 -21.39 7.07 5.98
C LEU A 391 -21.97 7.32 4.58
N GLY A 392 -21.75 6.45 3.60
CA GLY A 392 -22.06 6.74 2.19
C GLY A 392 -23.54 6.99 1.89
N GLY A 393 -24.46 6.34 2.61
CA GLY A 393 -25.90 6.53 2.38
C GLY A 393 -26.28 6.32 0.90
N ASN A 394 -26.81 7.36 0.26
CA ASN A 394 -27.15 7.34 -1.18
C ASN A 394 -26.03 7.84 -2.11
N PHE A 395 -24.85 8.17 -1.58
CA PHE A 395 -23.68 8.61 -2.35
C PHE A 395 -22.76 7.42 -2.61
N GLU A 396 -22.94 6.79 -3.78
CA GLU A 396 -22.16 5.61 -4.19
C GLU A 396 -20.79 6.02 -4.74
N VAL A 397 -19.73 5.37 -4.28
CA VAL A 397 -18.35 5.55 -4.77
C VAL A 397 -17.79 4.24 -5.30
N LEU A 398 -16.72 4.32 -6.09
CA LEU A 398 -16.12 3.17 -6.77
C LEU A 398 -15.65 2.10 -5.78
N SER A 399 -15.05 2.49 -4.65
CA SER A 399 -14.54 1.54 -3.65
C SER A 399 -15.64 0.63 -3.08
N THR A 400 -16.79 1.20 -2.72
CA THR A 400 -17.96 0.43 -2.25
C THR A 400 -18.59 -0.40 -3.35
N ASP A 401 -18.67 0.13 -4.58
CA ASP A 401 -19.22 -0.60 -5.71
C ASP A 401 -18.37 -1.82 -6.09
N ILE A 402 -17.04 -1.70 -6.02
CA ILE A 402 -16.10 -2.81 -6.24
C ILE A 402 -16.37 -3.91 -5.21
N PHE A 403 -16.47 -3.56 -3.93
CA PHE A 403 -16.74 -4.51 -2.86
C PHE A 403 -18.07 -5.25 -3.06
N PHE A 404 -19.17 -4.51 -3.30
CA PHE A 404 -20.49 -5.11 -3.48
C PHE A 404 -20.65 -5.85 -4.82
N ALA A 405 -19.81 -5.57 -5.83
CA ALA A 405 -19.77 -6.37 -7.05
C ALA A 405 -19.19 -7.78 -6.80
N VAL A 406 -18.24 -7.92 -5.86
CA VAL A 406 -17.64 -9.22 -5.52
C VAL A 406 -18.43 -9.96 -4.44
N VAL A 407 -18.68 -9.31 -3.31
CA VAL A 407 -19.22 -9.92 -2.08
C VAL A 407 -20.74 -9.75 -1.98
N GLY A 408 -21.32 -8.78 -2.69
CA GLY A 408 -22.76 -8.55 -2.68
C GLY A 408 -23.54 -9.52 -3.56
N ALA A 409 -24.87 -9.36 -3.57
CA ALA A 409 -25.81 -10.25 -4.26
C ALA A 409 -25.58 -10.44 -5.78
N LYS A 410 -24.74 -9.59 -6.40
CA LYS A 410 -24.46 -9.65 -7.84
C LYS A 410 -23.39 -10.67 -8.22
N HIS A 411 -22.47 -11.00 -7.30
CA HIS A 411 -21.31 -11.89 -7.53
C HIS A 411 -20.76 -11.82 -8.97
N ASP A 412 -20.40 -10.60 -9.39
CA ASP A 412 -19.91 -10.30 -10.74
C ASP A 412 -18.47 -9.75 -10.65
N PRO A 413 -17.46 -10.65 -10.60
CA PRO A 413 -16.06 -10.25 -10.49
C PRO A 413 -15.57 -9.47 -11.73
N SER A 414 -16.19 -9.68 -12.90
CA SER A 414 -15.85 -8.91 -14.10
C SER A 414 -16.30 -7.46 -13.97
N ARG A 415 -17.48 -7.19 -13.39
CA ARG A 415 -17.91 -5.82 -13.07
C ARG A 415 -16.97 -5.17 -12.05
N ALA A 416 -16.55 -5.88 -11.02
CA ALA A 416 -15.60 -5.38 -10.03
C ALA A 416 -14.25 -4.98 -10.68
N ALA A 417 -13.73 -5.82 -11.58
CA ALA A 417 -12.52 -5.53 -12.34
C ALA A 417 -12.66 -4.28 -13.23
N ILE A 418 -13.82 -4.06 -13.86
CA ILE A 418 -14.08 -2.85 -14.65
C ILE A 418 -14.10 -1.60 -13.76
N LEU A 419 -14.76 -1.64 -12.61
CA LEU A 419 -14.77 -0.52 -11.67
C LEU A 419 -13.36 -0.21 -11.15
N ALA A 420 -12.54 -1.25 -10.92
CA ALA A 420 -11.15 -1.08 -10.55
C ALA A 420 -10.27 -0.50 -11.67
N ILE A 421 -10.54 -0.85 -12.95
CA ILE A 421 -9.92 -0.18 -14.10
C ILE A 421 -10.22 1.32 -14.09
N VAL A 422 -11.48 1.71 -13.81
CA VAL A 422 -11.87 3.13 -13.74
C VAL A 422 -11.15 3.83 -12.59
N LEU A 423 -11.13 3.23 -11.40
CA LEU A 423 -10.42 3.76 -10.24
C LEU A 423 -8.92 3.94 -10.53
N LEU A 424 -8.28 2.91 -11.09
CA LEU A 424 -6.86 2.95 -11.48
C LEU A 424 -6.59 4.00 -12.57
N GLY A 425 -7.52 4.15 -13.51
CA GLY A 425 -7.47 5.18 -14.55
C GLY A 425 -7.45 6.60 -13.95
N PHE A 426 -8.29 6.86 -12.95
CA PHE A 426 -8.30 8.15 -12.26
C PHE A 426 -7.04 8.40 -11.42
N THR A 427 -6.53 7.40 -10.69
CA THR A 427 -5.30 7.57 -9.89
C THR A 427 -4.07 7.78 -10.77
N LEU A 428 -3.91 6.98 -11.82
CA LEU A 428 -2.83 7.17 -12.80
C LEU A 428 -2.99 8.49 -13.56
N GLY A 429 -4.22 8.85 -13.95
CA GLY A 429 -4.53 10.11 -14.60
C GLY A 429 -4.12 11.32 -13.75
N ALA A 430 -4.45 11.31 -12.46
CA ALA A 430 -4.03 12.34 -11.51
C ALA A 430 -2.50 12.40 -11.36
N PHE A 431 -1.82 11.25 -11.26
CA PHE A 431 -0.36 11.19 -11.19
C PHE A 431 0.31 11.76 -12.44
N TYR A 432 -0.14 11.37 -13.64
CA TYR A 432 0.40 11.89 -14.90
C TYR A 432 0.11 13.38 -15.07
N LEU A 433 -1.09 13.84 -14.70
CA LEU A 433 -1.45 15.25 -14.73
C LEU A 433 -0.57 16.08 -13.79
N GLN A 434 -0.33 15.60 -12.56
CA GLN A 434 0.59 16.23 -11.61
C GLN A 434 2.00 16.32 -12.19
N ARG A 435 2.52 15.20 -12.73
CA ARG A 435 3.87 15.14 -13.32
C ARG A 435 4.01 16.07 -14.51
N PHE A 436 3.01 16.13 -15.37
CA PHE A 436 2.96 17.05 -16.50
C PHE A 436 2.95 18.52 -16.03
N TRP A 437 2.16 18.84 -15.01
CA TRP A 437 2.05 20.20 -14.47
C TRP A 437 3.34 20.69 -13.78
N LEU A 438 4.04 19.82 -13.06
CA LEU A 438 5.30 20.18 -12.38
C LEU A 438 6.49 20.31 -13.33
N GLY A 439 6.44 19.67 -14.51
CA GLY A 439 7.51 19.66 -15.49
C GLY A 439 8.80 18.99 -15.00
N HIS A 440 9.91 19.22 -15.70
CA HIS A 440 11.24 18.67 -15.37
C HIS A 440 12.03 19.50 -14.34
N LYS A 441 11.40 20.45 -13.64
CA LYS A 441 12.11 21.35 -12.74
C LYS A 441 12.51 20.61 -11.48
N SER A 442 13.82 20.42 -11.27
CA SER A 442 14.37 19.89 -10.04
C SER A 442 14.39 20.99 -8.98
N TYR A 443 13.50 20.89 -8.00
CA TYR A 443 13.51 21.75 -6.82
C TYR A 443 14.42 21.07 -5.80
N THR A 444 15.72 21.36 -5.89
CA THR A 444 16.68 20.87 -4.91
C THR A 444 16.43 21.60 -3.59
N THR A 445 16.06 20.84 -2.56
CA THR A 445 16.10 21.32 -1.17
C THR A 445 17.56 21.49 -0.80
N ILE A 446 18.00 22.74 -0.63
CA ILE A 446 19.36 23.03 -0.17
C ILE A 446 19.39 22.73 1.33
N THR A 447 19.92 21.58 1.72
CA THR A 447 20.23 21.30 3.13
C THR A 447 21.74 21.45 3.33
N GLY A 448 22.17 22.43 4.13
CA GLY A 448 23.60 22.70 4.31
C GLY A 448 23.88 23.82 5.30
N LYS A 449 25.12 23.89 5.79
CA LYS A 449 25.58 24.88 6.79
C LYS A 449 25.40 26.35 6.36
N GLY A 450 25.29 26.62 5.05
CA GLY A 450 25.09 27.97 4.51
C GLY A 450 23.63 28.45 4.51
N ASP A 451 22.66 27.59 4.87
CA ASP A 451 21.22 27.90 4.86
C ASP A 451 20.63 28.04 6.28
N ALA A 452 21.49 28.35 7.26
CA ALA A 452 21.17 28.41 8.69
C ALA A 452 20.45 29.71 9.12
N GLY A 453 19.55 30.24 8.30
CA GLY A 453 18.75 31.43 8.61
C GLY A 453 17.50 31.11 9.44
N VAL A 454 16.81 32.15 9.91
CA VAL A 454 15.52 32.00 10.60
C VAL A 454 14.42 32.34 9.61
N HIS A 455 13.52 31.39 9.36
CA HIS A 455 12.38 31.66 8.51
C HIS A 455 11.60 32.90 8.98
N PRO A 456 11.25 33.84 8.08
CA PRO A 456 10.44 34.97 8.45
C PRO A 456 9.07 34.54 8.97
N ALA A 457 8.56 35.29 9.93
CA ALA A 457 7.22 35.06 10.46
C ALA A 457 6.15 35.26 9.36
N LEU A 458 5.04 34.52 9.48
CA LEU A 458 3.91 34.64 8.55
C LEU A 458 3.40 36.10 8.44
N PRO A 459 2.92 36.52 7.26
CA PRO A 459 2.23 37.79 7.12
C PRO A 459 0.94 37.78 7.95
N VAL A 460 0.65 38.88 8.65
CA VAL A 460 -0.46 38.96 9.64
C VAL A 460 -1.81 38.56 9.02
N GLY A 461 -2.08 38.99 7.78
CA GLY A 461 -3.31 38.65 7.05
C GLY A 461 -3.47 37.16 6.73
N LEU A 462 -2.38 36.38 6.70
CA LEU A 462 -2.42 34.92 6.54
C LEU A 462 -2.35 34.21 7.89
N ALA A 463 -1.61 34.76 8.85
CA ALA A 463 -1.38 34.14 10.14
C ALA A 463 -2.69 33.92 10.90
N VAL A 464 -3.55 34.94 11.01
CA VAL A 464 -4.81 34.85 11.79
C VAL A 464 -5.75 33.77 11.24
N PRO A 465 -6.10 33.75 9.93
CA PRO A 465 -6.93 32.68 9.37
C PRO A 465 -6.32 31.29 9.56
N VAL A 466 -5.01 31.13 9.34
CA VAL A 466 -4.31 29.86 9.52
C VAL A 466 -4.42 29.37 10.96
N TYR A 467 -4.21 30.26 11.94
CA TYR A 467 -4.36 29.91 13.35
C TYR A 467 -5.79 29.52 13.72
N VAL A 468 -6.79 30.27 13.25
CA VAL A 468 -8.21 29.97 13.51
C VAL A 468 -8.59 28.62 12.93
N ILE A 469 -8.22 28.34 11.67
CA ILE A 469 -8.50 27.06 11.01
C ILE A 469 -7.84 25.91 11.76
N VAL A 470 -6.55 26.04 12.11
CA VAL A 470 -5.80 25.02 12.84
C VAL A 470 -6.41 24.80 14.23
N ALA A 471 -6.80 25.85 14.94
CA ALA A 471 -7.41 25.74 16.26
C ALA A 471 -8.79 25.06 16.21
N LEU A 472 -9.65 25.47 15.28
CA LEU A 472 -10.98 24.85 15.08
C LEU A 472 -10.84 23.38 14.69
N TRP A 473 -9.95 23.06 13.75
CA TRP A 473 -9.74 21.68 13.31
C TRP A 473 -9.14 20.80 14.41
N SER A 474 -8.20 21.34 15.19
CA SER A 474 -7.62 20.66 16.35
C SER A 474 -8.69 20.39 17.41
N GLY A 475 -9.53 21.38 17.72
CA GLY A 475 -10.65 21.23 18.65
C GLY A 475 -11.65 20.18 18.17
N PHE A 476 -12.02 20.22 16.88
CA PHE A 476 -12.90 19.23 16.27
C PHE A 476 -12.31 17.82 16.35
N THR A 477 -11.02 17.66 16.06
CA THR A 477 -10.31 16.39 16.19
C THR A 477 -10.37 15.87 17.64
N LEU A 478 -10.08 16.72 18.62
CA LEU A 478 -10.17 16.35 20.04
C LEU A 478 -11.59 15.91 20.44
N VAL A 479 -12.63 16.59 19.93
CA VAL A 479 -14.03 16.19 20.17
C VAL A 479 -14.31 14.82 19.57
N VAL A 480 -13.94 14.58 18.31
CA VAL A 480 -14.13 13.28 17.65
C VAL A 480 -13.46 12.15 18.43
N TYR A 481 -12.22 12.34 18.89
CA TYR A 481 -11.51 11.36 19.70
C TYR A 481 -12.08 11.20 21.11
N GLY A 482 -12.50 12.29 21.73
CA GLY A 482 -13.23 12.25 23.01
C GLY A 482 -14.50 11.41 22.89
N MET A 483 -15.21 11.51 21.76
CA MET A 483 -16.42 10.75 21.48
C MET A 483 -16.15 9.27 21.21
N ILE A 484 -15.01 8.92 20.59
CA ILE A 484 -14.58 7.52 20.46
C ILE A 484 -14.36 6.91 21.85
N LEU A 485 -13.64 7.62 22.73
CA LEU A 485 -13.40 7.18 24.10
C LEU A 485 -14.70 7.07 24.90
N TYR A 486 -15.58 8.07 24.79
CA TYR A 486 -16.88 8.07 25.46
C TYR A 486 -17.78 6.93 24.94
N GLY A 487 -17.84 6.70 23.62
CA GLY A 487 -18.61 5.61 23.02
C GLY A 487 -18.15 4.22 23.49
N SER A 488 -16.88 4.06 23.84
CA SER A 488 -16.35 2.79 24.36
C SER A 488 -16.88 2.40 25.75
N VAL A 489 -17.40 3.37 26.51
CA VAL A 489 -17.91 3.17 27.88
C VAL A 489 -19.42 3.32 27.98
N VAL A 490 -20.15 3.47 26.88
CA VAL A 490 -21.62 3.61 26.89
C VAL A 490 -22.28 2.26 26.56
N GLN A 491 -23.33 1.87 27.29
CA GLN A 491 -24.05 0.60 27.06
C GLN A 491 -24.64 0.49 25.66
N LEU A 492 -25.56 1.40 25.32
CA LEU A 492 -26.23 1.43 24.02
C LEU A 492 -26.46 2.87 23.59
N TRP A 493 -25.66 3.33 22.64
CA TRP A 493 -25.67 4.72 22.22
C TRP A 493 -27.04 5.25 21.79
N GLY A 494 -27.43 6.42 22.31
CA GLY A 494 -28.66 7.11 21.89
C GLY A 494 -29.95 6.44 22.37
N VAL A 495 -29.84 5.43 23.22
CA VAL A 495 -30.96 4.74 23.88
C VAL A 495 -30.70 4.63 25.38
N ASN A 496 -29.51 4.19 25.77
CA ASN A 496 -29.07 4.05 27.15
C ASN A 496 -27.61 4.48 27.29
N ASP A 497 -27.42 5.74 27.69
CA ASP A 497 -26.12 6.38 27.87
C ASP A 497 -25.46 6.06 29.23
N THR A 498 -25.95 5.02 29.94
CA THR A 498 -25.31 4.58 31.19
C THR A 498 -23.91 4.07 30.94
N LEU A 499 -22.99 4.50 31.81
CA LEU A 499 -21.59 4.11 31.74
C LEU A 499 -21.43 2.64 32.14
N THR A 500 -20.69 1.88 31.33
CA THR A 500 -20.37 0.48 31.56
C THR A 500 -18.96 0.15 31.10
N PHE A 501 -18.32 -0.78 31.83
CA PHE A 501 -17.08 -1.43 31.38
C PHE A 501 -17.35 -2.82 30.80
N LYS A 502 -18.62 -3.21 30.60
CA LYS A 502 -18.99 -4.54 30.11
C LYS A 502 -18.31 -4.87 28.79
N HIS A 503 -18.21 -3.89 27.87
CA HIS A 503 -17.55 -4.06 26.57
C HIS A 503 -16.09 -4.51 26.72
N TYR A 504 -15.34 -3.89 27.64
CA TYR A 504 -13.94 -4.27 27.91
C TYR A 504 -13.84 -5.65 28.55
N VAL A 505 -14.70 -5.95 29.53
CA VAL A 505 -14.73 -7.25 30.20
C VAL A 505 -15.07 -8.37 29.22
N THR A 506 -16.03 -8.17 28.31
CA THR A 506 -16.39 -9.17 27.29
C THR A 506 -15.33 -9.30 26.20
N ALA A 507 -14.75 -8.18 25.76
CA ALA A 507 -13.76 -8.17 24.69
C ALA A 507 -12.43 -8.83 25.11
N PHE A 508 -12.01 -8.61 26.36
CA PHE A 508 -10.75 -9.13 26.91
C PHE A 508 -10.98 -10.20 28.00
N ALA A 509 -12.08 -10.95 27.90
CA ALA A 509 -12.38 -12.01 28.85
C ALA A 509 -11.26 -13.06 28.91
N MET A 510 -10.92 -13.49 30.13
CA MET A 510 -9.99 -14.58 30.40
C MET A 510 -10.71 -15.61 31.27
N SER A 511 -10.68 -16.88 30.87
CA SER A 511 -11.19 -17.97 31.68
C SER A 511 -10.06 -18.90 32.10
N TRP A 512 -10.14 -19.38 33.35
CA TRP A 512 -9.30 -20.47 33.83
C TRP A 512 -10.08 -21.77 33.68
N GLY A 513 -9.57 -22.69 32.87
CA GLY A 513 -10.13 -24.04 32.70
C GLY A 513 -9.17 -25.12 33.17
N GLU A 514 -9.60 -26.38 33.10
CA GLU A 514 -8.77 -27.55 33.48
C GLU A 514 -7.47 -27.67 32.67
N HIS A 515 -7.39 -27.03 31.50
CA HIS A 515 -6.22 -27.00 30.61
C HIS A 515 -5.43 -25.68 30.70
N GLY A 516 -5.57 -24.92 31.79
CA GLY A 516 -4.87 -23.65 32.03
C GLY A 516 -5.65 -22.38 31.67
N MET A 517 -4.93 -21.25 31.59
CA MET A 517 -5.50 -19.96 31.19
C MET A 517 -5.89 -19.96 29.71
N ARG A 518 -7.15 -19.64 29.42
CA ARG A 518 -7.66 -19.46 28.06
C ARG A 518 -8.18 -18.04 27.86
N PHE A 519 -7.68 -17.40 26.82
CA PHE A 519 -8.17 -16.11 26.34
C PHE A 519 -9.47 -16.36 25.55
N THR A 520 -10.62 -16.01 26.12
CA THR A 520 -11.94 -16.29 25.52
C THR A 520 -12.61 -15.07 24.89
N GLY A 521 -12.12 -13.87 25.21
CA GLY A 521 -12.60 -12.63 24.63
C GLY A 521 -12.22 -12.50 23.14
N SER A 522 -13.15 -12.01 22.33
CA SER A 522 -12.98 -11.89 20.87
C SER A 522 -11.88 -10.90 20.44
N ALA A 523 -11.44 -10.00 21.33
CA ALA A 523 -10.39 -9.05 21.00
C ALA A 523 -8.98 -9.65 21.06
N TRP A 524 -8.77 -10.75 21.80
CA TRP A 524 -7.44 -11.34 21.97
C TRP A 524 -6.85 -11.84 20.65
N ASP A 525 -7.64 -12.56 19.85
CA ASP A 525 -7.21 -13.08 18.55
C ASP A 525 -6.82 -11.94 17.60
N SER A 526 -7.65 -10.89 17.53
CA SER A 526 -7.37 -9.71 16.71
C SER A 526 -6.14 -8.95 17.19
N PHE A 527 -5.95 -8.83 18.52
CA PHE A 527 -4.81 -8.16 19.13
C PHE A 527 -3.50 -8.89 18.82
N PHE A 528 -3.42 -10.19 19.09
CA PHE A 528 -2.21 -10.97 18.85
C PHE A 528 -1.90 -11.09 17.35
N THR A 529 -2.91 -11.27 16.51
CA THR A 529 -2.74 -11.28 15.04
C THR A 529 -2.16 -9.96 14.55
N THR A 530 -2.69 -8.83 15.01
CA THR A 530 -2.20 -7.50 14.62
C THR A 530 -0.75 -7.29 15.08
N LEU A 531 -0.43 -7.68 16.32
CA LEU A 531 0.93 -7.54 16.87
C LEU A 531 1.93 -8.42 16.11
N LEU A 532 1.56 -9.67 15.81
CA LEU A 532 2.38 -10.60 15.05
C LEU A 532 2.66 -10.07 13.64
N ILE A 533 1.63 -9.64 12.91
CA ILE A 533 1.78 -9.09 11.55
C ILE A 533 2.66 -7.84 11.58
N ALA A 534 2.43 -6.92 12.53
CA ALA A 534 3.23 -5.71 12.66
C ALA A 534 4.71 -6.00 12.99
N ALA A 535 4.96 -6.97 13.89
CA ALA A 535 6.31 -7.37 14.27
C ALA A 535 7.10 -7.99 13.10
N ILE A 536 6.42 -8.71 12.20
CA ILE A 536 7.03 -9.29 11.00
C ILE A 536 7.23 -8.21 9.91
N ALA A 537 6.22 -7.37 9.67
CA ALA A 537 6.22 -6.42 8.56
C ALA A 537 7.18 -5.23 8.78
N ALA A 538 7.30 -4.72 10.01
CA ALA A 538 8.07 -3.51 10.29
C ALA A 538 9.58 -3.65 9.99
N PRO A 539 10.29 -4.71 10.43
CA PRO A 539 11.69 -4.91 10.09
C PRO A 539 11.94 -5.10 8.59
N LEU A 540 11.06 -5.83 7.90
CA LEU A 540 11.16 -6.04 6.45
C LEU A 540 11.00 -4.72 5.69
N THR A 541 10.03 -3.90 6.09
CA THR A 541 9.79 -2.58 5.49
C THR A 541 10.97 -1.65 5.74
N ALA A 542 11.54 -1.66 6.95
CA ALA A 542 12.74 -0.88 7.27
C ALA A 542 13.96 -1.33 6.46
N ALA A 543 14.15 -2.64 6.29
CA ALA A 543 15.24 -3.19 5.48
C ALA A 543 15.12 -2.77 4.01
N VAL A 544 13.92 -2.86 3.42
CA VAL A 544 13.67 -2.40 2.04
C VAL A 544 13.85 -0.89 1.91
N GLY A 545 13.45 -0.10 2.91
CA GLY A 545 13.61 1.36 2.89
C GLY A 545 15.06 1.85 3.05
N LEU A 546 15.96 1.02 3.59
CA LEU A 546 17.39 1.31 3.69
C LEU A 546 18.17 0.96 2.41
N LEU A 547 17.63 0.09 1.57
CA LEU A 547 18.18 -0.28 0.25
C LEU A 547 17.84 0.78 -0.79
#